data_AF-A0A916CBL8-F1
#
_entry.id   AF-A0A916CBL8-F1
#
_cell.length_a   1.000
_cell.length_b   1.000
_cell.length_c   1.000
_cell.angle_alpha   90.00
_cell.angle_beta   90.00
_cell.angle_gamma   90.00
#
_symmetry.space_group_name_H-M   'P 1'
#
loop_
_entity.id
_entity.type
_entity.pdbx_description
1 polymer ?
#
loop_
_entity_poly.entity_id
_entity_poly.type
_entity_poly.pdbx_seq_one_letter_code
_entity_poly.pdbx_strand_id
1 'polypeptide(L)' 'MIGVQDLRKGTTFIDDDGNLYKVLDFQHVKQGRGNATIKTKLRNIRTGSTIDKNFQSGGRVQDVRLEHQTVQYLYN' A
#
# COMPACT_ATOMS: atom_id res chain seq x y z
N MET A 1 -10.43 3.03 7.01
CA MET A 1 -9.96 3.46 5.67
C MET A 1 -9.10 4.70 5.81
N ILE A 2 -7.88 4.67 5.28
CA ILE A 2 -6.93 5.80 5.27
C ILE A 2 -6.97 6.51 3.92
N GLY A 3 -6.68 7.80 3.90
CA GLY A 3 -6.53 8.54 2.64
C GLY A 3 -5.25 8.13 1.94
N VAL A 4 -5.25 8.07 0.60
CA VAL A 4 -4.03 7.75 -0.17
C VAL A 4 -2.92 8.78 0.00
N GLN A 5 -3.27 10.00 0.42
CA GLN A 5 -2.35 11.07 0.81
C GLN A 5 -1.57 10.77 2.11
N ASP A 6 -2.10 9.89 2.96
CA ASP A 6 -1.49 9.49 4.24
C ASP A 6 -0.59 8.26 4.07
N LEU A 7 -0.52 7.69 2.86
CA LEU A 7 0.39 6.59 2.57
C LEU A 7 1.84 7.03 2.79
N ARG A 8 2.58 6.21 3.52
CA ARG A 8 4.02 6.36 3.76
C ARG A 8 4.70 5.05 3.46
N LYS A 9 6.02 5.11 3.30
CA LYS A 9 6.85 3.90 3.18
C LYS A 9 6.62 3.00 4.40
N GLY A 10 6.31 1.73 4.15
CA GLY A 10 6.00 0.74 5.17
C GLY A 10 4.51 0.58 5.50
N THR A 11 3.65 1.51 5.10
CA THR A 11 2.19 1.37 5.26
C THR A 11 1.72 0.12 4.53
N THR A 12 0.85 -0.66 5.18
CA THR A 12 0.26 -1.88 4.62
C THR A 12 -1.23 -1.66 4.46
N PHE A 13 -1.78 -1.97 3.29
CA PHE A 13 -3.20 -1.77 3.01
C PHE A 13 -3.75 -2.87 2.09
N ILE A 14 -5.07 -3.00 2.10
CA ILE A 14 -5.83 -3.79 1.13
C ILE A 14 -6.41 -2.85 0.08
N ASP A 15 -6.24 -3.21 -1.19
CA ASP A 15 -6.89 -2.51 -2.30
C ASP A 15 -8.31 -3.01 -2.55
N ASP A 16 -9.03 -2.34 -3.44
CA ASP A 16 -10.44 -2.69 -3.73
C ASP A 16 -10.60 -4.10 -4.33
N ASP A 17 -9.53 -4.66 -4.90
CA ASP A 17 -9.47 -6.02 -5.43
C ASP A 17 -9.13 -7.08 -4.36
N GLY A 18 -8.98 -6.67 -3.09
CA GLY A 18 -8.68 -7.56 -1.96
C GLY A 18 -7.20 -7.93 -1.83
N ASN A 19 -6.31 -7.33 -2.62
CA ASN A 19 -4.88 -7.62 -2.58
C ASN A 19 -4.19 -6.85 -1.46
N LEU A 20 -3.33 -7.56 -0.73
CA LEU A 20 -2.57 -7.00 0.39
C LEU A 20 -1.22 -6.45 -0.11
N TYR A 21 -1.06 -5.14 -0.01
CA TYR A 21 0.14 -4.43 -0.44
C TYR A 21 0.86 -3.73 0.71
N LYS A 22 2.17 -3.65 0.59
CA LYS A 22 3.03 -2.79 1.40
C LYS A 22 3.69 -1.74 0.53
N VAL A 23 3.61 -0.48 0.95
CA VAL A 23 4.23 0.65 0.26
C VAL A 23 5.75 0.57 0.41
N LEU A 24 6.46 0.44 -0.70
CA LEU A 24 7.92 0.52 -0.76
C LEU A 24 8.39 1.95 -0.93
N ASP A 25 7.68 2.71 -1.76
CA ASP A 25 7.98 4.11 -2.06
C ASP A 25 6.71 4.87 -2.44
N PHE A 26 6.71 6.18 -2.20
CA PHE A 26 5.58 7.05 -2.53
C PHE A 26 6.06 8.43 -2.99
N GLN A 27 5.35 8.99 -3.96
CA GLN A 27 5.61 10.32 -4.49
C GLN A 27 4.30 11.07 -4.64
N HIS A 28 4.18 12.21 -3.96
CA HIS A 28 3.05 13.11 -4.14
C HIS A 28 3.38 14.13 -5.24
N VAL A 29 2.71 14.00 -6.38
CA VAL A 29 2.90 14.87 -7.55
C VAL A 29 1.67 15.74 -7.74
N LYS A 30 1.85 17.06 -7.71
CA LYS A 30 0.83 18.05 -8.05
C LYS A 30 1.34 18.89 -9.21
N GLN A 31 0.67 18.83 -10.36
CA GLN A 31 1.03 19.61 -11.55
C GLN A 31 0.06 20.77 -11.75
N GLY A 32 0.56 22.00 -11.66
CA GLY A 32 -0.21 23.22 -11.89
C GLY A 32 -1.46 23.31 -11.01
N ARG A 33 -2.61 23.55 -11.65
CA ARG A 33 -3.94 23.66 -10.99
C ARG A 33 -4.73 22.34 -10.98
N GLY A 34 -4.15 21.23 -11.46
CA GLY A 34 -4.82 19.94 -11.54
C GLY A 34 -4.90 19.19 -10.20
N ASN A 35 -5.65 18.10 -10.19
CA ASN A 35 -5.73 17.18 -9.05
C ASN A 35 -4.37 16.52 -8.81
N ALA A 36 -4.02 16.34 -7.53
CA ALA A 36 -2.77 15.69 -7.18
C ALA A 36 -2.85 14.17 -7.38
N THR A 37 -1.74 13.60 -7.84
CA THR A 37 -1.59 12.15 -8.03
C THR A 37 -0.53 11.63 -7.07
N ILE A 38 -0.87 10.59 -6.32
CA ILE A 38 0.05 9.84 -5.46
C ILE A 38 0.56 8.66 -6.29
N LYS A 39 1.83 8.68 -6.69
CA LYS A 39 2.49 7.53 -7.33
C LYS A 39 3.09 6.66 -6.24
N THR A 40 2.80 5.36 -6.26
CA THR A 40 3.32 4.43 -5.25
C THR A 40 3.94 3.21 -5.90
N LYS A 41 5.07 2.78 -5.34
CA LYS A 41 5.63 1.46 -5.60
C LYS A 41 5.21 0.54 -4.48
N LEU A 42 4.51 -0.53 -4.82
CA LEU A 42 3.86 -1.44 -3.88
C LEU A 42 4.46 -2.83 -4.02
N ARG A 43 4.59 -3.54 -2.89
CA ARG A 43 4.92 -4.96 -2.88
C ARG A 43 3.73 -5.76 -2.38
N ASN A 44 3.29 -6.73 -3.17
CA ASN A 44 2.27 -7.68 -2.75
C ASN A 44 2.87 -8.61 -1.68
N ILE A 45 2.22 -8.68 -0.51
CA ILE A 45 2.72 -9.47 0.62
C ILE A 45 2.49 -10.97 0.43
N ARG A 46 1.46 -11.36 -0.32
CA ARG A 46 1.14 -12.77 -0.60
C ARG A 46 2.02 -13.36 -1.69
N THR A 47 2.18 -12.64 -2.79
CA THR A 47 2.92 -13.15 -3.97
C THR A 47 4.36 -12.67 -4.05
N GLY A 48 4.71 -11.62 -3.30
CA GLY A 48 6.04 -10.99 -3.35
C GLY A 48 6.28 -10.08 -4.56
N SER A 49 5.34 -9.98 -5.51
CA SER A 49 5.48 -9.15 -6.70
C SER A 49 5.52 -7.66 -6.35
N THR A 50 6.23 -6.87 -7.16
CA THR A 50 6.27 -5.41 -7.03
C THR A 50 5.51 -4.78 -8.20
N ILE A 51 4.62 -3.83 -7.90
CA ILE A 51 3.81 -3.11 -8.88
C ILE A 51 3.88 -1.61 -8.62
N ASP A 52 3.75 -0.83 -9.68
CA ASP A 52 3.59 0.63 -9.57
C ASP A 52 2.09 0.96 -9.76
N LYS A 53 1.48 1.61 -8.77
CA LYS A 53 0.06 2.00 -8.77
C LYS A 53 -0.06 3.49 -8.46
N ASN A 54 -0.93 4.17 -9.21
CA ASN A 54 -1.19 5.60 -9.07
C ASN A 54 -2.58 5.82 -8.47
N PHE A 55 -2.67 6.68 -7.46
CA PHE A 55 -3.92 7.05 -6.82
C PHE A 55 -4.20 8.54 -7.04
N GLN A 56 -5.48 8.89 -7.21
CA GLN A 56 -5.91 10.28 -7.18
C GLN A 56 -6.04 10.75 -5.72
N SER A 57 -5.77 12.03 -5.44
CA SER A 57 -5.71 12.59 -4.06
C SER A 57 -6.95 12.36 -3.18
N GLY A 58 -8.11 11.99 -3.76
CA GLY A 58 -9.34 11.66 -3.02
C GLY A 58 -9.54 10.17 -2.73
N GLY A 59 -8.64 9.31 -3.21
CA GLY A 59 -8.73 7.87 -3.00
C GLY A 59 -8.59 7.48 -1.53
N ARG A 60 -9.22 6.37 -1.15
CA ARG A 60 -9.05 5.77 0.19
C ARG A 60 -8.71 4.30 0.03
N VAL A 61 -7.93 3.78 0.95
CA VAL A 61 -7.60 2.35 1.02
C VAL A 61 -7.86 1.81 2.41
N GLN A 62 -8.04 0.50 2.53
CA GLN A 62 -8.23 -0.13 3.83
C GLN A 62 -6.88 -0.38 4.49
N ASP A 63 -6.56 0.38 5.53
CA ASP A 63 -5.36 0.15 6.35
C ASP A 63 -5.44 -1.18 7.08
N VAL A 64 -4.32 -1.89 7.13
CA VAL A 64 -4.22 -3.21 7.76
C VAL A 64 -2.99 -3.26 8.65
N ARG A 65 -3.23 -3.62 9.92
CA ARG A 65 -2.16 -3.96 10.85
C ARG A 65 -1.80 -5.43 10.69
N LEU A 66 -0.54 -5.69 10.36
CA LEU A 66 0.01 -7.05 10.36
C LEU A 66 0.69 -7.32 11.70
N GLU A 67 0.43 -8.49 12.26
CA GLU A 67 1.12 -9.01 13.42
C GLU A 67 2.09 -10.11 12.99
N HIS A 68 3.34 -9.97 13.36
CA HIS A 68 4.36 -10.98 13.14
C HIS A 68 4.54 -11.77 14.43
N GLN A 69 4.37 -13.09 14.36
CA GLN A 69 4.61 -14.00 15.47
C GLN A 69 5.67 -15.02 15.04
N THR A 70 6.67 -15.23 15.90
CA THR A 70 7.65 -16.29 15.70
C THR A 70 7.03 -17.59 16.20
N VAL A 71 6.91 -18.58 15.31
CA VAL A 71 6.33 -19.89 15.61
C VAL A 71 7.39 -20.97 15.42
N GLN A 72 7.26 -22.07 16.15
CA GLN A 72 8.11 -23.23 15.99
C GLN A 72 7.34 -24.33 15.26
N TYR A 73 7.91 -24.81 14.16
CA TYR A 73 7.41 -25.98 13.48
C TYR A 73 7.84 -27.24 14.25
N LEU A 74 6.88 -28.09 14.62
CA LEU A 74 7.13 -29.26 15.47
C LEU A 74 7.31 -30.54 14.64
N TYR A 75 6.32 -30.89 13.82
CA TYR A 75 6.32 -32.09 12.97
C TYR A 75 5.17 -32.02 11.95
N ASN A 76 5.17 -32.92 10.95
CA ASN A 76 4.08 -33.13 9.98
C ASN A 76 3.06 -34.13 10.49
#